data_AF-A0A920BBX5-F1
#
_entry.id   AF-A0A920BBX5-F1
#
_cell.length_a   1.000
_cell.length_b   1.000
_cell.length_c   1.000
_cell.angle_alpha   90.00
_cell.angle_beta   90.00
_cell.angle_gamma   90.00
#
_symmetry.space_group_name_H-M   'P 1'
#
loop_
_entity.id
_entity.type
_entity.pdbx_description
1 polymer ?
#
loop_
_entity_poly.entity_id
_entity_poly.type
_entity_poly.pdbx_seq_one_letter_code
_entity_poly.pdbx_strand_id
1 'polypeptide(L)' 'MQSLIGKGIFVRMPGVSPLNRCIRITAGLPEELQILAETLPEVLEEVRKSF' A
#
# COMPACT_ATOMS: atom_id res chain seq x y z
N MET A 1 0.28 5.20 1.92
CA MET A 1 -0.14 4.28 3.01
C MET A 1 -1.62 4.47 3.36
N GLN A 2 -2.08 5.69 3.64
CA GLN A 2 -3.44 5.91 4.12
C GLN A 2 -4.54 5.41 3.17
N SER A 3 -4.41 5.67 1.86
CA SER A 3 -5.37 5.18 0.86
C SER A 3 -5.43 3.66 0.74
N LEU A 4 -4.31 2.94 0.94
CA LEU A 4 -4.32 1.46 1.00
C LEU A 4 -5.14 0.96 2.19
N ILE A 5 -4.94 1.58 3.37
CA ILE A 5 -5.69 1.25 4.60
C ILE A 5 -7.18 1.54 4.41
N GLY A 6 -7.52 2.65 3.75
CA GLY A 6 -8.91 3.00 3.43
C GLY A 6 -9.61 1.96 2.55
N LYS A 7 -8.86 1.25 1.70
CA LYS A 7 -9.35 0.12 0.88
C LYS A 7 -9.24 -1.25 1.58
N GLY A 8 -8.95 -1.27 2.88
CA GLY A 8 -8.87 -2.51 3.65
C GLY A 8 -7.53 -3.26 3.54
N ILE A 9 -6.52 -2.69 2.85
CA ILE A 9 -5.20 -3.30 2.72
C ILE A 9 -4.29 -2.82 3.86
N PHE A 10 -4.06 -3.70 4.84
CA PHE A 10 -3.18 -3.41 5.96
C PHE A 10 -1.70 -3.50 5.57
N VAL A 11 -0.96 -2.40 5.76
CA VAL A 11 0.50 -2.33 5.53
C VAL A 11 1.17 -1.61 6.70
N ARG A 12 2.51 -1.69 6.78
CA ARG A 12 3.30 -0.95 7.78
C ARG A 12 4.37 -0.08 7.12
N MET A 13 4.87 0.91 7.84
CA MET A 13 5.97 1.78 7.42
C MET A 13 7.09 1.72 8.48
N PRO A 14 8.37 1.70 8.08
CA PRO A 14 9.48 1.88 9.01
C PRO A 14 9.49 3.29 9.63
N GLY A 15 9.84 3.39 10.92
CA GLY A 15 9.78 4.66 11.65
C GLY A 15 10.98 5.61 11.51
N VAL A 16 12.06 5.20 10.82
CA VAL A 16 13.33 5.94 10.77
C VAL A 16 13.75 6.27 9.35
N SER A 17 14.38 7.42 9.14
CA SER A 17 14.97 7.81 7.85
C SER A 17 16.22 6.98 7.53
N PRO A 18 16.49 6.60 6.25
CA PRO A 18 15.69 6.89 5.04
C PRO A 18 14.63 5.81 4.74
N LEU A 19 14.34 4.92 5.69
CA LEU A 19 13.43 3.78 5.50
C LEU A 19 11.95 4.18 5.56
N ASN A 20 11.62 5.28 6.24
CA ASN A 20 10.28 5.87 6.29
C ASN A 20 9.73 6.35 4.94
N ARG A 21 10.53 6.31 3.87
CA ARG A 21 10.06 6.50 2.48
C ARG A 21 9.40 5.24 1.89
N CYS A 22 9.59 4.09 2.52
CA CYS A 22 9.11 2.79 2.05
C CYS A 22 7.89 2.33 2.86
N ILE A 23 7.09 1.46 2.25
CA ILE A 23 6.11 0.62 2.98
C ILE A 23 6.58 -0.83 2.95
N ARG A 24 6.24 -1.58 4.00
CA ARG A 24 6.46 -3.02 4.10
C ARG A 24 5.14 -3.73 3.94
N ILE A 25 5.09 -4.61 2.95
CA ILE A 25 3.94 -5.46 2.65
C ILE A 25 4.33 -6.89 3.00
N THR A 26 3.53 -7.55 3.84
CA THR A 26 3.68 -8.98 4.11
C THR A 26 3.04 -9.74 2.95
N ALA A 27 3.73 -10.74 2.40
CA ALA A 27 3.13 -11.61 1.39
C ALA A 27 2.01 -12.44 2.02
N GLY A 28 0.81 -12.37 1.44
CA GLY A 28 -0.35 -13.16 1.82
C GLY A 28 -0.54 -14.40 0.95
N LEU A 29 -1.73 -14.99 1.03
CA LEU A 29 -2.22 -16.03 0.14
C LEU A 29 -2.37 -15.49 -1.30
N PRO A 30 -2.40 -16.36 -2.33
CA PRO A 30 -2.54 -15.94 -3.72
C PRO A 30 -3.71 -14.99 -4.00
N GLU A 31 -4.86 -15.23 -3.37
CA GLU A 31 -6.05 -14.37 -3.45
C GLU A 31 -5.83 -12.98 -2.83
N GLU A 32 -5.08 -12.89 -1.72
CA GLU A 32 -4.74 -11.61 -1.09
C GLU A 32 -3.73 -10.82 -1.93
N LEU A 33 -2.80 -11.53 -2.57
CA LEU A 33 -1.86 -10.94 -3.52
C LEU A 33 -2.57 -10.41 -4.77
N GLN A 34 -3.61 -11.10 -5.23
CA GLN A 34 -4.44 -10.62 -6.35
C GLN A 34 -5.21 -9.35 -5.98
N ILE A 35 -5.83 -9.30 -4.79
CA ILE A 35 -6.49 -8.08 -4.28
C ILE A 35 -5.50 -6.90 -4.25
N LEU A 36 -4.28 -7.14 -3.78
CA LEU A 36 -3.22 -6.12 -3.77
C LEU A 36 -2.83 -5.67 -5.19
N ALA A 37 -2.68 -6.62 -6.13
CA ALA A 37 -2.32 -6.33 -7.51
C ALA A 37 -3.37 -5.46 -8.22
N GLU A 38 -4.65 -5.70 -7.94
CA GLU A 38 -5.77 -4.90 -8.47
C GLU A 38 -5.84 -3.51 -7.79
N THR A 39 -5.67 -3.46 -6.47
CA THR A 39 -5.91 -2.24 -5.69
C THR A 39 -4.74 -1.24 -5.72
N LEU A 40 -3.49 -1.72 -5.78
CA LEU A 40 -2.30 -0.86 -5.67
C LEU A 40 -2.24 0.21 -6.79
N PRO A 41 -2.47 -0.11 -8.08
CA PRO A 41 -2.49 0.90 -9.14
C PRO A 41 -3.55 1.98 -8.93
N GLU A 42 -4.76 1.60 -8.49
CA GLU A 42 -5.84 2.56 -8.22
C GLU A 42 -5.44 3.58 -7.14
N VAL A 43 -4.84 3.08 -6.06
CA VAL A 43 -4.36 3.92 -4.95
C VAL A 43 -3.25 4.86 -5.41
N LEU A 44 -2.34 4.39 -6.26
CA LEU A 44 -1.26 5.23 -6.78
C LEU A 44 -1.81 6.38 -7.64
N GLU A 45 -2.81 6.12 -8.49
CA GLU A 45 -3.46 7.18 -9.28
C GLU A 45 -4.28 8.14 -8.41
N GLU A 46 -5.02 7.65 -7.42
CA GLU A 46 -5.74 8.48 -6.45
C GLU A 46 -4.81 9.44 -5.72
N VAL A 47 -3.70 8.91 -5.20
CA VAL A 47 -2.69 9.68 -4.48
C VAL A 47 -2.04 10.69 -5.43
N ARG A 48 -1.71 10.29 -6.68
CA ARG A 48 -1.11 11.19 -7.67
C ARG A 48 -2.00 12.37 -8.06
N LYS A 49 -3.33 12.18 -8.10
CA LYS A 49 -4.31 13.24 -8.37
C LYS A 49 -4.55 14.17 -7.18
N SER A 50 -4.19 13.73 -5.99
CA SER A 50 -4.37 14.49 -4.74
C SER A 50 -3.15 15.34 -4.38
N PHE A 51 -2.09 15.28 -5.20
CA PHE A 51 -0.92 16.16 -5.17
C PHE A 51 -1.08 17.29 -6.20
#